data_AF-A0A0D7X0T9-F1
#
_entry.id   AF-A0A0D7X0T9-F1
#
_cell.length_a   1.000
_cell.length_b   1.000
_cell.length_c   1.000
_cell.angle_alpha   90.00
_cell.angle_beta   90.00
_cell.angle_gamma   90.00
#
_symmetry.space_group_name_H-M   'P 1'
#
loop_
_entity.id
_entity.type
_entity.pdbx_description
1 polymer ?
#
loop_
_entity_poly.entity_id
_entity_poly.type
_entity_poly.pdbx_seq_one_letter_code
_entity_poly.pdbx_strand_id
1 'polypeptide(L)'
;MIRHRIAFITESKTRQEIPLPAYKFYQSPKSRWVNEIIHYMEIRDFPTEDIFFLSHFEQRIIPYEQTIDDYPQILTTRSVAKQFAKNIVEFVKTYDPIPFVELHMSRIMSDPLRELFERNNISFKIYGESISLSSKPRYYQTLIEEEGNRRRLKDIQREKHMIISEVEWLTPVMAKEILKKYDHKAQLYGVETIFEEIKDLLKSYGNRKKDSDTAEFEFKSMLKHQDNGEVEEFLMGKNSLPSLFKERERYEKIKGRNGKLVAKYTKYLIKRDYVFQMENKISAVLNKLRIALL
;
A
#
# COMPACT_ATOMS: atom_id res chain seq x y z
N MET A 1 14.97 10.75 13.76
CA MET A 1 16.20 10.02 13.45
C MET A 1 15.99 8.57 13.91
N ILE A 2 16.11 7.58 13.01
CA ILE A 2 15.92 6.18 13.39
C ILE A 2 17.12 5.80 14.25
N ARG A 3 16.89 5.54 15.54
CA ARG A 3 17.96 5.08 16.44
C ARG A 3 18.43 3.72 15.95
N HIS A 4 19.73 3.56 15.73
CA HIS A 4 20.36 2.29 15.38
C HIS A 4 19.98 1.21 16.42
N ARG A 5 19.71 -0.02 15.96
CA ARG A 5 19.16 -1.09 16.80
C ARG A 5 19.96 -2.36 16.52
N ILE A 6 20.30 -3.09 17.57
CA ILE A 6 20.92 -4.42 17.44
C ILE A 6 20.07 -5.47 18.17
N ALA A 7 20.15 -6.72 17.73
CA ALA A 7 19.38 -7.82 18.30
C ALA A 7 20.31 -8.94 18.81
N PHE A 8 20.11 -9.34 20.06
CA PHE A 8 20.78 -10.51 20.65
C PHE A 8 19.82 -11.68 20.75
N ILE A 9 20.18 -12.78 20.11
CA ILE A 9 19.40 -14.01 20.04
C ILE A 9 20.10 -15.10 20.86
N THR A 10 19.34 -15.85 21.67
CA THR A 10 19.89 -17.00 22.37
C THR A 10 20.30 -18.09 21.38
N GLU A 11 21.43 -18.75 21.64
CA GLU A 11 21.79 -19.94 20.85
C GLU A 11 20.77 -21.07 21.01
N SER A 12 20.59 -21.84 19.93
CA SER A 12 19.81 -23.07 19.94
C SER A 12 20.61 -24.21 20.57
N LYS A 13 19.91 -25.07 21.32
CA LYS A 13 20.47 -26.34 21.83
C LYS A 13 20.50 -27.46 20.79
N THR A 14 19.70 -27.33 19.74
CA THR A 14 19.62 -28.31 18.65
C THR A 14 20.25 -27.68 17.42
N ARG A 15 21.57 -27.74 17.38
CA ARG A 15 22.44 -27.17 16.33
C ARG A 15 22.65 -28.18 15.21
N GLN A 16 23.13 -27.71 14.07
CA GLN A 16 23.60 -28.57 12.98
C GLN A 16 25.03 -29.05 13.26
N GLU A 17 25.39 -30.24 12.79
CA GLU A 17 26.76 -30.78 12.96
C GLU A 17 27.73 -30.26 11.89
N ILE A 18 27.21 -29.71 10.79
CA ILE A 18 28.00 -29.19 9.68
C ILE A 18 28.25 -27.67 9.82
N PRO A 19 29.41 -27.17 9.37
CA PRO A 19 29.68 -25.74 9.36
C PRO A 19 28.68 -24.96 8.51
N LEU A 20 27.99 -24.00 9.12
CA LEU A 20 26.95 -23.19 8.49
C LEU A 20 26.97 -21.75 9.04
N PRO A 21 26.41 -20.77 8.30
CA PRO A 21 26.11 -19.45 8.86
C PRO A 21 25.28 -19.57 10.14
N ALA A 22 25.52 -18.71 11.13
CA ALA A 22 24.94 -18.81 12.47
C ALA A 22 23.41 -19.04 12.46
N TYR A 23 22.68 -18.26 11.65
CA TYR A 23 21.23 -18.41 11.57
C TYR A 23 20.76 -19.78 11.08
N LYS A 24 21.47 -20.41 10.14
CA LYS A 24 21.20 -21.78 9.67
C LYS A 24 21.71 -22.83 10.65
N PHE A 25 22.86 -22.58 11.26
CA PHE A 25 23.47 -23.47 12.24
C PHE A 25 22.57 -23.69 13.46
N TYR A 26 21.89 -22.62 13.92
CA TYR A 26 20.96 -22.70 15.06
C TYR A 26 19.52 -23.09 14.68
N GLN A 27 19.19 -23.12 13.38
CA GLN A 27 17.89 -23.58 12.91
C GLN A 27 17.75 -25.10 13.01
N SER A 28 16.62 -25.55 13.55
CA SER A 28 16.29 -26.98 13.62
C SER A 28 14.80 -27.17 13.80
N PRO A 29 14.18 -28.26 13.28
CA PRO A 29 12.78 -28.58 13.57
C PRO A 29 12.45 -28.65 15.07
N LYS A 30 13.45 -28.93 15.91
CA LYS A 30 13.32 -29.01 17.37
C LYS A 30 13.49 -27.65 18.06
N SER A 31 14.05 -26.63 17.40
CA SER A 31 14.28 -25.28 17.94
C SER A 31 13.20 -24.28 17.54
N ARG A 32 11.93 -24.61 17.82
CA ARG A 32 10.80 -23.78 17.38
C ARG A 32 10.95 -22.32 17.76
N TRP A 33 11.42 -22.02 18.97
CA TRP A 33 11.55 -20.63 19.42
C TRP A 33 12.61 -19.85 18.64
N VAL A 34 13.80 -20.42 18.40
CA VAL A 34 14.86 -19.72 17.64
C VAL A 34 14.45 -19.54 16.18
N ASN A 35 13.79 -20.56 15.58
CA ASN A 35 13.27 -20.45 14.22
C ASN A 35 12.27 -19.28 14.09
N GLU A 36 11.35 -19.14 15.05
CA GLU A 36 10.35 -18.05 15.02
C GLU A 36 10.99 -16.67 15.29
N ILE A 37 12.05 -16.59 16.09
CA ILE A 37 12.81 -15.33 16.24
C ILE A 37 13.45 -14.95 14.89
N ILE A 38 14.12 -15.89 14.24
CA ILE A 38 14.75 -15.66 12.92
C ILE A 38 13.68 -15.22 11.91
N HIS A 39 12.57 -15.93 11.84
CA HIS A 39 11.48 -15.58 10.93
C HIS A 39 10.89 -14.21 11.23
N TYR A 40 10.75 -13.85 12.50
CA TYR A 40 10.33 -12.51 12.90
C TYR A 40 11.33 -11.42 12.48
N MET A 41 12.64 -11.69 12.54
CA MET A 41 13.68 -10.76 12.05
C MET A 41 13.62 -10.57 10.53
N GLU A 42 13.40 -11.65 9.79
CA GLU A 42 13.21 -11.62 8.34
C GLU A 42 11.96 -10.82 7.96
N ILE A 43 10.81 -11.10 8.59
CA ILE A 43 9.53 -10.43 8.27
C ILE A 43 9.52 -8.95 8.60
N ARG A 44 10.43 -8.45 9.44
CA ARG A 44 10.55 -7.02 9.73
C ARG A 44 11.70 -6.34 8.98
N ASP A 45 12.35 -7.05 8.06
CA ASP A 45 13.58 -6.65 7.37
C ASP A 45 14.62 -6.07 8.35
N PHE A 46 14.90 -6.79 9.44
CA PHE A 46 15.95 -6.37 10.37
C PHE A 46 17.34 -6.53 9.72
N PRO A 47 18.24 -5.53 9.79
CA PRO A 47 19.56 -5.61 9.16
C PRO A 47 20.36 -6.81 9.70
N THR A 48 20.88 -7.67 8.82
CA THR A 48 21.53 -8.92 9.25
C THR A 48 22.86 -8.66 9.96
N GLU A 49 23.54 -7.56 9.62
CA GLU A 49 24.75 -7.05 10.27
C GLU A 49 24.54 -6.66 11.75
N ASP A 50 23.29 -6.38 12.13
CA ASP A 50 22.91 -5.91 13.46
C ASP A 50 22.34 -7.03 14.34
N ILE A 51 22.36 -8.28 13.86
CA ILE A 51 21.86 -9.45 14.58
C ILE A 51 23.04 -10.31 15.04
N PHE A 52 23.02 -10.68 16.32
CA PHE A 52 24.06 -11.48 16.94
C PHE A 52 23.45 -12.64 17.74
N PHE A 53 24.00 -13.84 17.56
CA PHE A 53 23.74 -14.98 18.43
C PHE A 53 24.71 -14.96 19.61
N LEU A 54 24.18 -15.23 20.80
CA LEU A 54 24.96 -15.32 22.03
C LEU A 54 25.26 -16.77 22.35
N SER A 55 26.55 -17.13 22.32
CA SER A 55 27.00 -18.46 22.72
C SER A 55 27.67 -18.45 24.09
N HIS A 56 27.30 -19.42 24.92
CA HIS A 56 27.93 -19.61 26.22
C HIS A 56 29.30 -20.25 26.14
N PHE A 57 29.58 -20.98 25.04
CA PHE A 57 30.90 -21.49 24.77
C PHE A 57 31.84 -20.33 24.48
N GLU A 58 32.86 -20.18 25.32
CA GLU A 58 33.84 -19.07 25.26
C GLU A 58 33.22 -17.66 25.30
N GLN A 59 31.96 -17.52 25.70
CA GLN A 59 31.26 -16.24 25.82
C GLN A 59 31.27 -15.43 24.50
N ARG A 60 31.00 -16.12 23.38
CA ARG A 60 31.08 -15.56 22.03
C ARG A 60 29.82 -14.79 21.64
N ILE A 61 30.02 -13.62 21.03
CA ILE A 61 28.99 -12.85 20.33
C ILE A 61 29.20 -13.09 18.84
N ILE A 62 28.27 -13.79 18.20
CA ILE A 62 28.46 -14.33 16.85
C ILE A 62 27.53 -13.58 15.88
N PRO A 63 28.06 -12.85 14.88
CA PRO A 63 27.25 -12.22 13.84
C PRO A 63 26.36 -13.23 13.09
N TYR A 64 25.20 -12.76 12.64
CA TYR A 64 24.16 -13.56 12.01
C TYR A 64 24.62 -14.46 10.85
N GLU A 65 25.51 -13.93 10.01
CA GLU A 65 26.01 -14.60 8.81
C GLU A 65 27.38 -15.25 9.00
N GLN A 66 28.00 -15.11 10.19
CA GLN A 66 29.28 -15.75 10.46
C GLN A 66 29.12 -17.27 10.35
N THR A 67 29.95 -17.92 9.56
CA THR A 67 30.06 -19.38 9.54
C THR A 67 30.63 -19.87 10.87
N ILE A 68 29.95 -20.85 11.47
CA ILE A 68 30.35 -21.47 12.73
C ILE A 68 30.60 -22.95 12.46
N ASP A 69 31.75 -23.46 12.90
CA ASP A 69 32.01 -24.89 13.03
C ASP A 69 31.31 -25.44 14.27
N ASP A 70 31.10 -26.76 14.33
CA ASP A 70 30.53 -27.39 15.53
C ASP A 70 31.40 -27.15 16.77
N TYR A 71 30.75 -26.94 17.91
CA TYR A 71 31.43 -26.65 19.17
C TYR A 71 30.64 -27.19 20.38
N PRO A 72 31.34 -27.52 21.49
CA PRO A 72 30.72 -28.15 22.65
C PRO A 72 29.52 -27.37 23.21
N GLN A 73 28.51 -28.11 23.66
CA GLN A 73 27.37 -27.52 24.34
C GLN A 73 27.66 -27.34 25.83
N ILE A 74 27.64 -26.09 26.30
CA ILE A 74 27.82 -25.77 27.72
C ILE A 74 26.47 -25.44 28.36
N LEU A 75 26.25 -25.95 29.58
CA LEU A 75 25.10 -25.57 30.42
C LEU A 75 25.25 -24.13 30.93
N THR A 76 24.27 -23.29 30.63
CA THR A 76 24.19 -21.93 31.16
C THR A 76 23.88 -21.94 32.66
N THR A 77 24.87 -21.60 33.49
CA THR A 77 24.64 -21.31 34.92
C THR A 77 24.45 -19.81 35.15
N ARG A 78 23.84 -19.44 36.28
CA ARG A 78 23.67 -18.02 36.65
C ARG A 78 24.99 -17.26 36.78
N SER A 79 26.06 -17.93 37.21
CA SER A 79 27.39 -17.32 37.33
C SER A 79 27.97 -17.00 35.95
N VAL A 80 27.94 -17.97 35.03
CA VAL A 80 28.40 -17.80 33.64
C VAL A 80 27.58 -16.72 32.93
N ALA A 81 26.26 -16.69 33.14
CA ALA A 81 25.39 -15.66 32.58
C ALA A 81 25.76 -14.24 33.05
N LYS A 82 26.06 -14.07 34.35
CA LYS A 82 26.51 -12.79 34.90
C LYS A 82 27.84 -12.32 34.33
N GLN A 83 28.79 -13.24 34.13
CA GLN A 83 30.07 -12.91 33.51
C GLN A 83 29.88 -12.49 32.06
N PHE A 84 29.16 -13.30 31.27
CA PHE A 84 28.93 -13.02 29.86
C PHE A 84 28.17 -11.72 29.64
N ALA A 85 27.21 -11.38 30.52
CA ALA A 85 26.48 -10.13 30.46
C ALA A 85 27.40 -8.89 30.52
N LYS A 86 28.54 -8.96 31.21
CA LYS A 86 29.54 -7.87 31.22
C LYS A 86 30.19 -7.68 29.85
N ASN A 87 30.62 -8.78 29.22
CA ASN A 87 31.23 -8.73 27.89
C ASN A 87 30.24 -8.19 26.84
N ILE A 88 28.95 -8.54 26.95
CA ILE A 88 27.90 -8.01 26.08
C ILE A 88 27.76 -6.49 26.25
N VAL A 89 27.80 -5.99 27.48
CA VAL A 89 27.75 -4.54 27.74
C VAL A 89 28.96 -3.83 27.15
N GLU A 90 30.16 -4.40 27.30
CA GLU A 90 31.38 -3.86 26.70
C GLU A 90 31.28 -3.82 25.17
N PHE A 91 30.76 -4.89 24.55
CA PHE A 91 30.48 -4.93 23.12
C PHE A 91 29.47 -3.86 22.69
N VAL A 92 28.37 -3.65 23.42
CA VAL A 92 27.39 -2.61 23.08
C VAL A 92 28.00 -1.21 23.15
N LYS A 93 28.95 -0.99 24.07
CA LYS A 93 29.65 0.29 24.23
C LYS A 93 30.66 0.60 23.14
N THR A 94 30.98 -0.34 22.24
CA THR A 94 31.86 -0.06 21.10
C THR A 94 31.17 0.79 20.03
N TYR A 95 29.84 0.87 20.06
CA TYR A 95 29.04 1.66 19.13
C TYR A 95 28.91 3.12 19.60
N ASP A 96 29.07 4.04 18.67
CA ASP A 96 28.79 5.47 18.87
C ASP A 96 27.90 6.00 17.73
N PRO A 97 26.62 6.34 17.97
CA PRO A 97 25.93 6.34 19.27
C PRO A 97 25.53 4.93 19.76
N ILE A 98 25.36 4.79 21.08
CA ILE A 98 24.91 3.54 21.71
C ILE A 98 23.54 3.09 21.15
N PRO A 99 23.44 1.86 20.59
CA PRO A 99 22.23 1.37 19.97
C PRO A 99 21.12 1.10 20.98
N PHE A 100 19.90 0.95 20.46
CA PHE A 100 18.83 0.29 21.17
C PHE A 100 18.97 -1.23 21.05
N VAL A 101 18.90 -1.96 22.17
CA VAL A 101 19.17 -3.40 22.19
C VAL A 101 17.90 -4.23 22.32
N GLU A 102 17.68 -5.18 21.41
CA GLU A 102 16.60 -6.16 21.48
C GLU A 102 17.09 -7.51 22.02
N LEU A 103 16.46 -8.00 23.08
CA LEU A 103 16.87 -9.22 23.77
C LEU A 103 15.87 -10.36 23.50
N HIS A 104 16.29 -11.36 22.74
CA HIS A 104 15.53 -12.55 22.35
C HIS A 104 16.07 -13.79 23.05
N MET A 105 15.97 -13.81 24.38
CA MET A 105 16.66 -14.80 25.22
C MET A 105 15.88 -15.21 26.47
N SER A 106 16.43 -16.18 27.21
CA SER A 106 15.83 -16.71 28.44
C SER A 106 16.05 -15.78 29.62
N ARG A 107 15.24 -15.91 30.67
CA ARG A 107 15.38 -15.10 31.90
C ARG A 107 16.74 -15.22 32.56
N ILE A 108 17.36 -16.41 32.49
CA ILE A 108 18.71 -16.66 33.01
C ILE A 108 19.73 -15.67 32.43
N MET A 109 19.56 -15.28 31.16
CA MET A 109 20.45 -14.32 30.48
C MET A 109 19.92 -12.89 30.50
N SER A 110 18.61 -12.68 30.34
CA SER A 110 18.07 -11.33 30.28
C SER A 110 18.10 -10.60 31.63
N ASP A 111 17.99 -11.32 32.75
CA ASP A 111 17.98 -10.71 34.08
C ASP A 111 19.31 -10.02 34.44
N PRO A 112 20.49 -10.66 34.32
CA PRO A 112 21.76 -9.95 34.56
C PRO A 112 22.03 -8.84 33.54
N LEU A 113 21.57 -8.98 32.29
CA LEU A 113 21.71 -7.92 31.29
C LEU A 113 20.84 -6.71 31.60
N ARG A 114 19.61 -6.89 32.10
CA ARG A 114 18.71 -5.81 32.51
C ARG A 114 19.37 -4.89 33.52
N GLU A 115 19.88 -5.47 34.61
CA GLU A 115 20.54 -4.73 35.69
C GLU A 115 21.75 -3.94 35.17
N LEU A 116 22.55 -4.54 34.28
CA LEU A 116 23.70 -3.86 33.70
C LEU A 116 23.32 -2.79 32.67
N PHE A 117 22.31 -3.03 31.84
CA PHE A 117 21.85 -2.06 30.84
C PHE A 117 21.22 -0.83 31.51
N GLU A 118 20.41 -1.02 32.54
CA GLU A 118 19.85 0.07 33.35
C GLU A 118 20.96 0.91 33.99
N ARG A 119 21.96 0.28 34.62
CA ARG A 119 23.12 0.97 35.22
C ARG A 119 23.97 1.74 34.21
N ASN A 120 24.04 1.29 32.96
CA ASN A 120 24.83 1.91 31.91
C ASN A 120 24.00 2.80 30.97
N ASN A 121 22.73 3.06 31.31
CA ASN A 121 21.79 3.86 30.52
C ASN A 121 21.65 3.37 29.05
N ILE A 122 21.77 2.06 28.84
CA ILE A 122 21.55 1.40 27.55
C ILE A 122 20.06 1.14 27.43
N SER A 123 19.42 1.61 26.35
CA SER A 123 17.99 1.35 26.13
C SER A 123 17.78 -0.03 25.51
N PHE A 124 16.84 -0.80 26.05
CA PHE A 124 16.60 -2.16 25.58
C PHE A 124 15.13 -2.58 25.66
N LYS A 125 14.81 -3.72 25.04
CA LYS A 125 13.54 -4.43 25.19
C LYS A 125 13.77 -5.94 25.27
N ILE A 126 13.14 -6.58 26.25
CA ILE A 126 13.14 -8.04 26.40
C ILE A 126 11.88 -8.60 25.75
N TYR A 127 12.05 -9.49 24.77
CA TYR A 127 10.92 -10.10 24.06
C TYR A 127 10.44 -11.37 24.77
N GLY A 128 9.13 -11.44 25.01
CA GLY A 128 8.49 -12.58 25.67
C GLY A 128 8.95 -12.79 27.11
N GLU A 129 9.20 -11.71 27.86
CA GLU A 129 9.68 -11.76 29.26
C GLU A 129 8.74 -12.53 30.20
N SER A 130 7.44 -12.24 30.09
CA SER A 130 6.38 -12.86 30.90
C SER A 130 5.79 -14.13 30.26
N ILE A 131 6.38 -14.60 29.16
CA ILE A 131 5.88 -15.75 28.41
C ILE A 131 6.72 -16.98 28.75
N SER A 132 6.04 -18.09 29.06
CA SER A 132 6.68 -19.37 29.30
C SER A 132 7.44 -19.86 28.08
N LEU A 133 8.52 -20.63 28.28
CA LEU A 133 9.37 -21.11 27.18
C LEU A 133 8.57 -21.88 26.11
N SER A 134 7.59 -22.69 26.53
CA SER A 134 6.72 -23.46 25.64
C SER A 134 5.78 -22.59 24.80
N SER A 135 5.38 -21.43 25.31
CA SER A 135 4.49 -20.49 24.61
C SER A 135 5.22 -19.42 23.79
N LYS A 136 6.56 -19.29 23.96
CA LYS A 136 7.34 -18.31 23.19
C LYS A 136 7.18 -18.43 21.67
N PRO A 137 7.20 -19.63 21.05
CA PRO A 137 6.97 -19.74 19.60
C PRO A 137 5.65 -19.07 19.15
N ARG A 138 4.55 -19.34 19.86
CA ARG A 138 3.24 -18.72 19.55
C ARG A 138 3.25 -17.20 19.71
N TYR A 139 3.94 -16.69 20.74
CA TYR A 139 4.11 -15.25 20.92
C TYR A 139 4.80 -14.59 19.70
N TYR A 140 5.84 -15.21 19.15
CA TYR A 140 6.48 -14.70 17.94
C TYR A 140 5.60 -14.84 16.69
N GLN A 141 4.84 -15.93 16.56
CA GLN A 141 3.87 -16.07 15.47
C GLN A 141 2.85 -14.91 15.47
N THR A 142 2.35 -14.51 16.64
CA THR A 142 1.49 -13.32 16.75
C THR A 142 2.22 -12.04 16.31
N LEU A 143 3.47 -11.84 16.73
CA LEU A 143 4.26 -10.67 16.29
C LEU A 143 4.51 -10.66 14.78
N ILE A 144 4.72 -11.83 14.18
CA ILE A 144 4.88 -12.05 12.74
C ILE A 144 3.60 -11.69 12.00
N GLU A 145 2.45 -12.18 12.48
CA GLU A 145 1.14 -11.87 11.92
C GLU A 145 0.82 -10.36 12.01
N GLU A 146 1.11 -9.74 13.16
CA GLU A 146 0.96 -8.29 13.36
C GLU A 146 1.82 -7.48 12.37
N GLU A 147 3.09 -7.88 12.19
CA GLU A 147 4.00 -7.21 11.26
C GLU A 147 3.56 -7.38 9.80
N GLY A 148 3.13 -8.59 9.42
CA GLY A 148 2.57 -8.88 8.10
C GLY A 148 1.31 -8.05 7.82
N ASN A 149 0.40 -7.95 8.79
CA ASN A 149 -0.79 -7.11 8.69
C ASN A 149 -0.42 -5.63 8.55
N ARG A 150 0.57 -5.14 9.30
CA ARG A 150 1.05 -3.76 9.21
C ARG A 150 1.63 -3.45 7.83
N ARG A 151 2.42 -4.35 7.24
CA ARG A 151 2.95 -4.20 5.87
C ARG A 151 1.81 -4.16 4.86
N ARG A 152 0.89 -5.11 4.94
CA ARG A 152 -0.28 -5.16 4.07
C ARG A 152 -1.11 -3.88 4.13
N LEU A 153 -1.34 -3.32 5.32
CA LEU A 153 -2.06 -2.05 5.47
C LEU A 153 -1.30 -0.88 4.83
N LYS A 154 0.04 -0.81 4.98
CA LYS A 154 0.87 0.20 4.30
C LYS A 154 0.81 0.06 2.79
N ASP A 155 0.84 -1.16 2.27
CA ASP A 155 0.77 -1.41 0.83
C ASP A 155 -0.62 -1.06 0.27
N ILE A 156 -1.69 -1.41 0.99
CA ILE A 156 -3.05 -0.94 0.66
C ILE A 156 -3.08 0.59 0.62
N GLN A 157 -2.53 1.25 1.64
CA GLN A 157 -2.50 2.72 1.69
C GLN A 157 -1.70 3.32 0.52
N ARG A 158 -0.56 2.73 0.16
CA ARG A 158 0.22 3.12 -1.04
C ARG A 158 -0.58 2.97 -2.31
N GLU A 159 -1.26 1.85 -2.50
CA GLU A 159 -2.14 1.61 -3.65
C GLU A 159 -3.30 2.62 -3.69
N LYS A 160 -3.93 2.93 -2.54
CA LYS A 160 -4.96 3.98 -2.45
C LYS A 160 -4.40 5.34 -2.90
N HIS A 161 -3.23 5.74 -2.42
CA HIS A 161 -2.56 6.97 -2.84
C HIS A 161 -2.23 6.98 -4.34
N MET A 162 -1.81 5.84 -4.90
CA MET A 162 -1.60 5.71 -6.35
C MET A 162 -2.90 5.96 -7.11
N ILE A 163 -4.01 5.34 -6.73
CA ILE A 163 -5.31 5.58 -7.37
C ILE A 163 -5.67 7.07 -7.29
N ILE A 164 -5.55 7.70 -6.11
CA ILE A 164 -5.81 9.14 -5.94
C ILE A 164 -4.96 9.98 -6.91
N SER A 165 -3.68 9.63 -7.09
CA SER A 165 -2.77 10.34 -7.99
C SER A 165 -3.10 10.13 -9.48
N GLU A 166 -3.62 8.95 -9.86
CA GLU A 166 -4.08 8.70 -11.23
C GLU A 166 -5.38 9.46 -11.54
N VAL A 167 -6.22 9.74 -10.54
CA VAL A 167 -7.47 10.51 -10.69
C VAL A 167 -7.21 12.03 -10.76
N GLU A 168 -6.27 12.42 -11.62
CA GLU A 168 -5.98 13.83 -11.91
C GLU A 168 -7.09 14.43 -12.79
N TRP A 169 -7.44 13.72 -13.87
CA TRP A 169 -8.44 14.16 -14.84
C TRP A 169 -9.76 13.44 -14.62
N LEU A 170 -10.76 14.17 -14.14
CA LEU A 170 -12.08 13.66 -13.76
C LEU A 170 -12.96 13.32 -14.98
N THR A 171 -12.49 12.43 -15.87
CA THR A 171 -13.12 12.15 -17.17
C THR A 171 -13.71 10.72 -17.25
N PRO A 172 -14.65 10.47 -18.19
CA PRO A 172 -15.16 9.12 -18.44
C PRO A 172 -14.09 8.12 -18.90
N VAL A 173 -13.02 8.59 -19.55
CA VAL A 173 -11.91 7.72 -19.97
C VAL A 173 -11.14 7.24 -18.76
N MET A 174 -10.77 8.17 -17.86
CA MET A 174 -10.10 7.85 -16.60
C MET A 174 -10.93 6.90 -15.73
N ALA A 175 -12.24 7.14 -15.62
CA ALA A 175 -13.15 6.24 -14.92
C ALA A 175 -13.11 4.80 -15.44
N LYS A 176 -13.02 4.60 -16.76
CA LYS A 176 -12.87 3.26 -17.35
C LYS A 176 -11.53 2.62 -17.02
N GLU A 177 -10.45 3.39 -17.05
CA GLU A 177 -9.11 2.91 -16.76
C GLU A 177 -8.97 2.47 -15.30
N ILE A 178 -9.50 3.27 -14.37
CA ILE A 178 -9.51 2.94 -12.94
C ILE A 178 -10.29 1.65 -12.69
N LEU A 179 -11.50 1.51 -13.25
CA LEU A 179 -12.26 0.27 -13.11
C LEU A 179 -11.47 -0.92 -13.68
N LYS A 180 -10.92 -0.79 -14.89
CA LYS A 180 -10.15 -1.86 -15.51
C LYS A 180 -8.97 -2.32 -14.63
N LYS A 181 -8.26 -1.38 -14.00
CA LYS A 181 -7.10 -1.68 -13.16
C LYS A 181 -7.47 -2.18 -11.76
N TYR A 182 -8.49 -1.61 -11.13
CA TYR A 182 -8.69 -1.73 -9.68
C TYR A 182 -10.02 -2.37 -9.25
N ASP A 183 -10.94 -2.69 -10.17
CA ASP A 183 -12.28 -3.19 -9.81
C ASP A 183 -12.25 -4.45 -8.95
N HIS A 184 -11.33 -5.37 -9.26
CA HIS A 184 -11.12 -6.59 -8.50
C HIS A 184 -10.65 -6.37 -7.04
N LYS A 185 -10.18 -5.16 -6.69
CA LYS A 185 -9.74 -4.78 -5.34
C LYS A 185 -10.69 -3.80 -4.64
N ALA A 186 -11.85 -3.49 -5.21
CA ALA A 186 -12.76 -2.48 -4.65
C ALA A 186 -13.12 -2.78 -3.19
N GLN A 187 -13.33 -4.05 -2.83
CA GLN A 187 -13.63 -4.49 -1.47
C GLN A 187 -12.46 -4.33 -0.51
N LEU A 188 -11.24 -4.54 -0.98
CA LEU A 188 -10.05 -4.31 -0.17
C LEU A 188 -9.93 -2.84 0.23
N TYR A 189 -10.42 -1.93 -0.62
CA TYR A 189 -10.35 -0.50 -0.39
C TYR A 189 -11.59 0.09 0.29
N GLY A 190 -12.71 -0.64 0.29
CA GLY A 190 -14.01 -0.20 0.83
C GLY A 190 -14.77 0.77 -0.09
N VAL A 191 -14.64 0.61 -1.42
CA VAL A 191 -15.20 1.53 -2.43
C VAL A 191 -16.08 0.83 -3.47
N GLU A 192 -16.57 -0.37 -3.19
CA GLU A 192 -17.39 -1.20 -4.10
C GLU A 192 -18.61 -0.45 -4.61
N THR A 193 -19.32 0.23 -3.71
CA THR A 193 -20.52 0.99 -4.05
C THR A 193 -20.22 2.16 -5.01
N ILE A 194 -19.07 2.80 -4.85
CA ILE A 194 -18.61 3.88 -5.73
C ILE A 194 -18.25 3.31 -7.10
N PHE A 195 -17.60 2.15 -7.15
CA PHE A 195 -17.22 1.51 -8.41
C PHE A 195 -18.44 1.05 -9.22
N GLU A 196 -19.45 0.47 -8.55
CA GLU A 196 -20.73 0.15 -9.20
C GLU A 196 -21.44 1.42 -9.72
N GLU A 197 -21.45 2.50 -8.95
CA GLU A 197 -21.97 3.80 -9.39
C GLU A 197 -21.25 4.30 -10.66
N ILE A 198 -19.90 4.18 -10.72
CA ILE A 198 -19.12 4.53 -11.91
C ILE A 198 -19.50 3.65 -13.11
N LYS A 199 -19.67 2.33 -12.93
CA LYS A 199 -20.07 1.40 -14.02
C LYS A 199 -21.41 1.81 -14.63
N ASP A 200 -22.41 2.08 -13.79
CA ASP A 200 -23.74 2.49 -14.25
C ASP A 200 -23.73 3.83 -14.98
N LEU A 201 -22.97 4.79 -14.47
CA LEU A 201 -22.79 6.09 -15.12
C LEU A 201 -22.07 5.96 -16.46
N LEU A 202 -21.04 5.11 -16.57
CA LEU A 202 -20.32 4.86 -17.81
C LEU A 202 -21.18 4.17 -18.88
N LYS A 203 -22.01 3.21 -18.47
CA LYS A 203 -23.00 2.57 -19.36
C LYS A 203 -23.99 3.59 -19.89
N SER A 204 -24.52 4.43 -19.00
CA SER A 204 -25.43 5.52 -19.36
C SER A 204 -24.76 6.55 -20.27
N TYR A 205 -23.52 6.95 -19.98
CA TYR A 205 -22.72 7.84 -20.81
C TYR A 205 -22.54 7.29 -22.23
N GLY A 206 -22.18 6.01 -22.37
CA GLY A 206 -22.01 5.36 -23.67
C GLY A 206 -23.27 5.42 -24.53
N ASN A 207 -24.44 5.13 -23.93
CA ASN A 207 -25.72 5.23 -24.62
C ASN A 207 -26.04 6.68 -25.05
N ARG A 208 -25.84 7.66 -24.16
CA ARG A 208 -26.08 9.08 -24.46
C ARG A 208 -25.13 9.61 -25.52
N LYS A 209 -23.87 9.17 -25.51
CA LYS A 209 -22.87 9.54 -26.52
C LYS A 209 -23.28 9.02 -27.89
N LYS A 210 -23.67 7.74 -27.98
CA LYS A 210 -24.18 7.15 -29.23
C LYS A 210 -25.42 7.90 -29.76
N ASP A 211 -26.37 8.26 -28.90
CA ASP A 211 -27.54 9.07 -29.28
C ASP A 211 -27.13 10.43 -29.84
N SER A 212 -26.15 11.10 -29.19
CA SER A 212 -25.63 12.40 -29.61
C SER A 212 -24.92 12.30 -30.96
N ASP A 213 -24.03 11.33 -31.12
CA ASP A 213 -23.29 11.08 -32.36
C ASP A 213 -24.25 10.77 -33.52
N THR A 214 -25.31 10.00 -33.26
CA THR A 214 -26.36 9.72 -34.26
C THR A 214 -27.13 10.98 -34.63
N ALA A 215 -27.52 11.80 -33.66
CA ALA A 215 -28.21 13.06 -33.92
C ALA A 215 -27.31 14.07 -34.68
N GLU A 216 -26.01 14.10 -34.38
CA GLU A 216 -25.02 14.91 -35.09
C GLU A 216 -24.89 14.45 -36.55
N PHE A 217 -24.78 13.14 -36.77
CA PHE A 217 -24.70 12.56 -38.11
C PHE A 217 -25.95 12.87 -38.94
N GLU A 218 -27.15 12.68 -38.37
CA GLU A 218 -28.41 13.03 -39.04
C GLU A 218 -28.45 14.52 -39.42
N PHE A 219 -28.04 15.40 -38.51
CA PHE A 219 -27.97 16.84 -38.77
C PHE A 219 -26.97 17.17 -39.88
N LYS A 220 -25.71 16.69 -39.78
CA LYS A 220 -24.65 16.95 -40.77
C LYS A 220 -25.01 16.40 -42.15
N SER A 221 -25.64 15.23 -42.20
CA SER A 221 -26.14 14.65 -43.45
C SER A 221 -27.20 15.56 -44.07
N MET A 222 -28.16 16.05 -43.27
CA MET A 222 -29.20 16.95 -43.75
C MET A 222 -28.67 18.31 -44.21
N LEU A 223 -27.72 18.88 -43.47
CA LEU A 223 -27.05 20.13 -43.78
C LEU A 223 -26.42 20.06 -45.19
N LYS A 224 -25.70 18.98 -45.49
CA LYS A 224 -25.04 18.79 -46.80
C LYS A 224 -26.00 18.69 -47.99
N HIS A 225 -27.25 18.26 -47.78
CA HIS A 225 -28.20 18.02 -48.89
C HIS A 225 -29.25 19.11 -49.05
N GLN A 226 -29.49 19.93 -48.02
CA GLN A 226 -30.63 20.84 -47.97
C GLN A 226 -30.25 22.29 -47.71
N ASP A 227 -29.01 22.56 -47.30
CA ASP A 227 -28.58 23.93 -47.04
C ASP A 227 -27.90 24.53 -48.27
N ASN A 228 -28.21 25.80 -48.53
CA ASN A 228 -27.56 26.63 -49.55
C ASN A 228 -26.41 27.46 -48.94
N GLY A 229 -26.00 27.16 -47.69
CA GLY A 229 -24.97 27.85 -46.91
C GLY A 229 -25.51 28.84 -45.86
N GLU A 230 -26.80 29.20 -45.91
CA GLU A 230 -27.42 30.17 -44.98
C GLU A 230 -27.50 29.60 -43.54
N VAL A 231 -27.78 28.30 -43.40
CA VAL A 231 -27.92 27.67 -42.08
C VAL A 231 -26.55 27.37 -41.48
N GLU A 232 -25.61 26.85 -42.28
CA GLU A 232 -24.23 26.61 -41.84
C GLU A 232 -23.56 27.90 -41.35
N GLU A 233 -23.69 29.00 -42.09
CA GLU A 233 -23.16 30.32 -41.69
C GLU A 233 -23.75 30.78 -40.36
N PHE A 234 -25.07 30.65 -40.17
CA PHE A 234 -25.71 31.04 -38.92
C PHE A 234 -25.29 30.16 -37.74
N LEU A 235 -25.12 28.85 -37.96
CA LEU A 235 -24.75 27.91 -36.91
C LEU A 235 -23.26 27.97 -36.56
N MET A 236 -22.44 28.64 -37.37
CA MET A 236 -21.02 28.81 -37.12
C MET A 236 -20.77 29.46 -35.74
N GLY A 237 -20.06 28.74 -34.87
CA GLY A 237 -19.77 29.17 -33.50
C GLY A 237 -20.93 29.04 -32.50
N LYS A 238 -22.11 28.56 -32.90
CA LYS A 238 -23.29 28.40 -32.02
C LYS A 238 -23.33 27.05 -31.32
N ASN A 239 -22.31 26.77 -30.52
CA ASN A 239 -22.16 25.48 -29.85
C ASN A 239 -23.00 25.33 -28.57
N SER A 240 -24.19 25.91 -28.44
CA SER A 240 -25.08 25.68 -27.29
C SER A 240 -26.51 26.18 -27.55
N LEU A 241 -27.51 25.64 -26.85
CA LEU A 241 -28.89 26.13 -26.97
C LEU A 241 -29.00 27.63 -26.68
N PRO A 242 -28.42 28.19 -25.60
CA PRO A 242 -28.46 29.63 -25.37
C PRO A 242 -27.86 30.45 -26.52
N SER A 243 -26.79 29.97 -27.16
CA SER A 243 -26.16 30.68 -28.28
C SER A 243 -27.04 30.81 -29.53
N LEU A 244 -28.00 29.88 -29.71
CA LEU A 244 -29.01 29.98 -30.75
C LEU A 244 -29.99 31.13 -30.51
N PHE A 245 -30.39 31.35 -29.25
CA PHE A 245 -31.42 32.32 -28.91
C PHE A 245 -30.88 33.73 -28.64
N LYS A 246 -29.56 33.92 -28.56
CA LYS A 246 -28.93 35.26 -28.46
C LYS A 246 -29.27 36.16 -29.66
N GLU A 247 -29.49 35.58 -30.84
CA GLU A 247 -29.90 36.28 -32.06
C GLU A 247 -31.34 35.88 -32.44
N ARG A 248 -32.29 36.15 -31.53
CA ARG A 248 -33.67 35.66 -31.63
C ARG A 248 -34.35 35.96 -32.97
N GLU A 249 -34.19 37.16 -33.50
CA GLU A 249 -34.80 37.55 -34.78
C GLU A 249 -34.22 36.77 -35.97
N ARG A 250 -32.89 36.58 -36.00
CA ARG A 250 -32.20 35.81 -37.04
C ARG A 250 -32.54 34.32 -36.92
N TYR A 251 -32.62 33.81 -35.70
CA TYR A 251 -33.05 32.44 -35.41
C TYR A 251 -34.46 32.16 -35.93
N GLU A 252 -35.46 33.00 -35.62
CA GLU A 252 -36.84 32.77 -36.09
C GLU A 252 -36.96 32.90 -37.62
N LYS A 253 -36.21 33.80 -38.27
CA LYS A 253 -36.12 33.87 -39.74
C LYS A 253 -35.59 32.57 -40.35
N ILE A 254 -34.46 32.08 -39.85
CA ILE A 254 -33.84 30.86 -40.38
C ILE A 254 -34.67 29.63 -40.07
N LYS A 255 -35.27 29.55 -38.87
CA LYS A 255 -36.21 28.49 -38.50
C LYS A 255 -37.47 28.50 -39.37
N GLY A 256 -37.98 29.67 -39.75
CA GLY A 256 -39.14 29.79 -40.65
C GLY A 256 -38.88 29.18 -42.03
N ARG A 257 -37.65 29.31 -42.55
CA ARG A 257 -37.23 28.77 -43.86
C ARG A 257 -36.72 27.33 -43.80
N ASN A 258 -35.99 26.98 -42.73
CA ASN A 258 -35.21 25.75 -42.61
C ASN A 258 -35.60 24.94 -41.36
N GLY A 259 -36.87 24.98 -40.95
CA GLY A 259 -37.33 24.48 -39.66
C GLY A 259 -36.95 23.03 -39.34
N LYS A 260 -36.96 22.14 -40.34
CA LYS A 260 -36.56 20.74 -40.16
C LYS A 260 -35.08 20.58 -39.83
N LEU A 261 -34.21 21.35 -40.49
CA LEU A 261 -32.77 21.35 -40.26
C LEU A 261 -32.42 21.97 -38.90
N VAL A 262 -33.05 23.11 -38.57
CA VAL A 262 -32.91 23.76 -37.25
C VAL A 262 -33.39 22.84 -36.12
N ALA A 263 -34.48 22.09 -36.32
CA ALA A 263 -34.98 21.11 -35.35
C ALA A 263 -33.98 19.96 -35.12
N LYS A 264 -33.33 19.46 -36.19
CA LYS A 264 -32.28 18.43 -36.07
C LYS A 264 -31.06 18.95 -35.32
N TYR A 265 -30.63 20.18 -35.61
CA TYR A 265 -29.52 20.81 -34.87
C TYR A 265 -29.87 21.01 -33.39
N THR A 266 -31.07 21.51 -33.10
CA THR A 266 -31.56 21.69 -31.72
C THR A 266 -31.59 20.36 -30.98
N LYS A 267 -32.08 19.28 -31.62
CA LYS A 267 -32.06 17.92 -31.06
C LYS A 267 -30.63 17.45 -30.77
N TYR A 268 -29.69 17.68 -31.68
CA TYR A 268 -28.27 17.37 -31.44
C TYR A 268 -27.72 18.10 -30.21
N LEU A 269 -27.93 19.41 -30.09
CA LEU A 269 -27.46 20.19 -28.95
C LEU A 269 -28.05 19.67 -27.62
N ILE A 270 -29.35 19.37 -27.57
CA ILE A 270 -29.99 18.76 -26.39
C ILE A 270 -29.32 17.44 -26.02
N LYS A 271 -29.08 16.56 -27.00
CA LYS A 271 -28.44 15.25 -26.76
C LYS A 271 -27.00 15.40 -26.28
N ARG A 272 -26.25 16.34 -26.84
CA ARG A 272 -24.89 16.65 -26.42
C ARG A 272 -24.85 17.25 -25.00
N ASP A 273 -25.81 18.08 -24.63
CA ASP A 273 -25.94 18.59 -23.27
C ASP A 273 -26.20 17.46 -22.25
N TYR A 274 -26.97 16.42 -22.62
CA TYR A 274 -27.09 15.21 -21.78
C TYR A 274 -25.77 14.46 -21.63
N VAL A 275 -24.92 14.43 -22.67
CA VAL A 275 -23.57 13.85 -22.57
C VAL A 275 -22.75 14.65 -21.55
N PHE A 276 -22.71 15.98 -21.65
CA PHE A 276 -21.99 16.84 -20.70
C PHE A 276 -22.49 16.67 -19.26
N GLN A 277 -23.80 16.55 -19.05
CA GLN A 277 -24.35 16.27 -17.72
C GLN A 277 -23.86 14.94 -17.16
N MET A 278 -23.72 13.91 -18.00
CA MET A 278 -23.17 12.62 -17.58
C MET A 278 -21.67 12.70 -17.29
N GLU A 279 -20.91 13.46 -18.07
CA GLU A 279 -19.49 13.71 -17.80
C GLU A 279 -19.32 14.36 -16.42
N ASN A 280 -20.10 15.41 -16.12
CA ASN A 280 -20.07 16.06 -14.81
C ASN A 280 -20.43 15.12 -13.65
N LYS A 281 -21.42 14.23 -13.84
CA LYS A 281 -21.77 13.21 -12.83
C LYS A 281 -20.63 12.24 -12.59
N ILE A 282 -20.00 11.75 -13.66
CA ILE A 282 -18.82 10.89 -13.55
C ILE A 282 -17.69 11.62 -12.83
N SER A 283 -17.44 12.90 -13.16
CA SER A 283 -16.43 13.71 -12.49
C SER A 283 -16.69 13.82 -10.98
N ALA A 284 -17.95 14.04 -10.58
CA ALA A 284 -18.34 14.11 -9.19
C ALA A 284 -18.11 12.79 -8.45
N VAL A 285 -18.44 11.65 -9.07
CA VAL A 285 -18.24 10.33 -8.46
C VAL A 285 -16.75 9.96 -8.39
N LEU A 286 -15.94 10.33 -9.38
CA LEU A 286 -14.48 10.21 -9.31
C LEU A 286 -13.88 11.05 -8.18
N ASN A 287 -14.43 12.24 -7.90
CA ASN A 287 -14.02 13.03 -6.75
C ASN A 287 -14.44 12.38 -5.42
N LYS A 288 -15.66 11.82 -5.35
CA LYS A 288 -16.12 11.03 -4.21
C LYS A 288 -15.20 9.83 -3.96
N LEU A 289 -14.74 9.16 -5.02
CA LEU A 289 -13.74 8.09 -4.93
C LEU A 289 -12.44 8.58 -4.29
N ARG A 290 -11.89 9.72 -4.74
CA ARG A 290 -10.67 10.29 -4.16
C ARG A 290 -10.82 10.54 -2.66
N ILE A 291 -11.95 11.11 -2.25
CA ILE A 291 -12.24 11.39 -0.84
C ILE A 291 -12.32 10.10 -0.03
N ALA A 292 -12.98 9.05 -0.56
CA ALA A 292 -13.12 7.77 0.13
C ALA A 292 -11.80 6.98 0.26
N LEU A 293 -10.80 7.30 -0.56
CA LEU A 293 -9.50 6.65 -0.57
C LEU A 293 -8.45 7.34 0.33
N LEU A 294 -8.72 8.57 0.80
CA LEU A 294 -7.91 9.26 1.81
C LEU A 294 -8.02 8.57 3.17
#